data_AF-A0A371R7F2-F1
#
_entry.id   AF-A0A371R7F2-F1
#
_cell.length_a   1.000
_cell.length_b   1.000
_cell.length_c   1.000
_cell.angle_alpha   90.00
_cell.angle_beta   90.00
_cell.angle_gamma   90.00
#
_symmetry.space_group_name_H-M   'P 1'
#
loop_
_entity.id
_entity.type
_entity.pdbx_description
1 polymer ?
#
loop_
_entity_poly.entity_id
_entity_poly.type
_entity_poly.pdbx_seq_one_letter_code
_entity_poly.pdbx_strand_id
1 'polypeptide(L)' 'GGELVNYRVADRHMVVDRLFAAAELRLGGERQQTVRIVRDDGQRQRRTRR' A
#
# COMPACT_ATOMS: atom_id res chain seq x y z
N GLY A 1 -3.28 0.15 14.40
CA GLY A 1 -3.03 1.50 13.87
C GLY A 1 -2.22 1.38 12.60
N GLY A 2 -2.34 2.34 11.67
CA GLY A 2 -1.46 2.44 10.51
C GLY A 2 -0.10 2.98 10.91
N GLU A 3 0.96 2.55 10.22
CA GLU A 3 2.33 3.00 10.47
C GLU A 3 2.86 3.78 9.27
N LEU A 4 3.51 4.92 9.52
CA LEU A 4 4.22 5.64 8.48
C LEU A 4 5.54 4.90 8.19
N VAL A 5 5.67 4.43 6.96
CA VAL A 5 6.86 3.69 6.50
C VAL A 5 7.78 4.60 5.73
N ASN A 6 9.09 4.40 5.91
CA ASN A 6 10.10 5.04 5.07
C ASN A 6 9.92 4.59 3.62
N TYR A 7 10.03 5.56 2.71
CA TYR A 7 9.98 5.33 1.28
C TYR A 7 11.03 6.18 0.57
N ARG A 8 11.44 5.72 -0.61
CA ARG A 8 12.27 6.48 -1.57
C ARG A 8 11.59 6.54 -2.92
N VAL A 9 11.88 7.58 -3.69
CA VAL A 9 11.43 7.71 -5.08
C VAL A 9 12.59 7.33 -6.01
N ALA A 10 12.33 6.43 -6.95
CA ALA A 10 13.25 6.01 -8.00
C ALA A 10 12.52 6.17 -9.35
N ASP A 11 12.82 7.25 -10.06
CA ASP A 11 12.11 7.68 -11.27
C ASP A 11 10.59 7.79 -11.04
N ARG A 12 9.83 6.88 -11.66
CA ARG A 12 8.36 6.81 -11.57
C ARG A 12 7.87 5.82 -10.50
N HIS A 13 8.78 5.26 -9.70
CA HIS A 13 8.48 4.23 -8.71
C HIS A 13 8.69 4.77 -7.29
N MET A 14 7.76 4.44 -6.40
CA MET A 14 7.94 4.62 -4.95
C MET A 14 8.33 3.27 -4.35
N VAL A 15 9.50 3.21 -3.74
CA VAL A 15 10.03 1.99 -3.11
C VAL A 15 9.87 2.13 -1.60
N VAL A 16 9.22 1.15 -0.98
CA VAL A 16 8.96 1.10 0.46
C VAL A 16 9.84 0.02 1.07
N ASP A 17 10.50 0.32 2.19
CA ASP A 17 11.46 -0.61 2.80
C ASP A 17 10.82 -1.70 3.67
N ARG A 18 9.48 -1.71 3.81
CA ARG A 18 8.73 -2.66 4.65
C ARG A 18 7.58 -3.30 3.88
N LEU A 19 7.41 -4.61 4.08
CA LEU A 19 6.26 -5.35 3.58
C LEU A 19 5.00 -4.97 4.37
N PHE A 20 3.89 -4.82 3.65
CA PHE A 20 2.57 -4.49 4.21
C PHE A 20 1.50 -5.43 3.65
N ALA A 21 0.48 -5.77 4.44
CA ALA A 21 -0.69 -6.48 3.92
C ALA A 21 -1.61 -5.55 3.11
N ALA A 22 -1.75 -4.32 3.59
CA ALA A 22 -2.42 -3.21 2.92
C ALA A 22 -1.70 -1.90 3.26
N ALA A 23 -1.71 -0.96 2.31
CA ALA A 23 -1.18 0.39 2.47
C ALA A 23 -2.15 1.41 1.87
N GLU A 24 -2.05 2.65 2.33
CA GLU A 24 -2.82 3.78 1.80
C GLU A 24 -1.85 4.84 1.29
N LEU A 25 -1.99 5.22 0.03
CA LEU A 25 -1.31 6.35 -0.57
C LEU A 25 -2.28 7.53 -0.61
N ARG A 26 -1.90 8.65 -0.01
CA ARG A 26 -2.71 9.88 0.05
C ARG A 26 -2.05 10.96 -0.80
N LEU A 27 -2.81 11.54 -1.72
CA LEU A 27 -2.36 12.56 -2.66
C LEU A 27 -3.15 13.85 -2.43
N GLY A 28 -2.45 14.98 -2.31
CA GLY A 28 -3.07 16.30 -2.13
C GLY A 28 -2.99 16.84 -0.69
N GLY A 29 -3.41 18.09 -0.53
CA GLY A 29 -3.42 18.82 0.75
C GLY A 29 -4.78 18.73 1.45
N GLU A 30 -5.59 19.78 1.36
CA GLU A 30 -6.90 19.87 2.03
C GLU A 30 -7.92 18.82 1.56
N ARG A 31 -7.89 18.46 0.27
CA ARG A 31 -8.71 17.38 -0.30
C ARG A 31 -7.79 16.26 -0.76
N GLN A 32 -7.72 15.20 0.04
CA GLN A 32 -6.83 14.07 -0.22
C GLN A 32 -7.53 13.01 -1.06
N GLN A 33 -6.95 12.69 -2.21
CA GLN A 33 -7.30 11.46 -2.92
C GLN A 33 -6.58 10.30 -2.25
N THR A 34 -7.32 9.29 -1.83
CA THR A 34 -6.77 8.10 -1.16
C THR A 34 -6.82 6.92 -2.10
N VAL A 35 -5.65 6.29 -2.32
CA VAL A 35 -5.49 5.06 -3.08
C VAL A 35 -5.11 3.95 -2.11
N ARG A 36 -5.92 2.89 -2.05
CA ARG A 36 -5.65 1.73 -1.20
C ARG A 36 -4.97 0.63 -2.00
N ILE A 37 -3.81 0.20 -1.53
CA ILE A 37 -3.00 -0.86 -2.13
C ILE A 37 -3.12 -2.09 -1.23
N VAL A 38 -3.48 -3.23 -1.80
CA VAL A 38 -3.58 -4.50 -1.08
C VAL A 38 -2.74 -5.53 -1.82
N ARG A 39 -2.02 -6.38 -1.08
CA ARG A 39 -1.30 -7.46 -1.73
C ARG A 39 -2.27 -8.54 -2.21
N ASP A 40 -2.04 -9.04 -3.42
CA ASP A 40 -2.88 -10.06 -4.05
C ASP A 40 -2.73 -11.47 -3.44
N ASP A 41 -1.60 -11.75 -2.79
CA ASP A 41 -1.35 -13.04 -2.12
C ASP A 41 -2.30 -13.30 -0.94
N GLY A 42 -2.78 -12.24 -0.27
CA GLY A 42 -3.86 -12.34 0.71
C GLY A 42 -5.22 -12.72 0.10
N GLN A 43 -5.48 -12.38 -1.17
CA GLN A 43 -6.69 -12.77 -1.90
C GLN A 43 -6.63 -14.22 -2.37
N ARG A 44 -5.46 -14.68 -2.85
CA ARG A 44 -5.24 -16.09 -3.20
C ARG A 44 -5.50 -17.02 -2.01
N GLN A 45 -5.04 -16.66 -0.81
CA GLN A 45 -5.25 -17.49 0.37
C GLN A 45 -6.72 -17.58 0.82
N ARG A 46 -7.59 -16.64 0.44
CA ARG A 46 -9.05 -16.73 0.66
C ARG A 46 -9.74 -17.63 -0.36
N ARG A 47 -9.24 -17.71 -1.60
CA ARG A 47 -9.78 -18.60 -2.63
C ARG A 47 -9.46 -20.07 -2.38
N THR A 48 -8.28 -20.39 -1.84
CA THR A 48 -7.87 -21.78 -1.56
C THR A 48 -8.53 -22.38 -0.31
N ARG A 49 -9.28 -21.58 0.47
CA ARG A 49 -10.04 -22.04 1.66
C ARG A 49 -11.53 -22.22 1.38
N ARG A 50 -11.95 -22.27 0.11
CA ARG A 50 -13.34 -22.47 -0.31
C ARG A 50 -13.52 -23.81 -0.99
#